data_AF-A0A3M1G830-F1
#
_entry.id   AF-A0A3M1G830-F1
#
_cell.length_a   1.000
_cell.length_b   1.000
_cell.length_c   1.000
_cell.angle_alpha   90.00
_cell.angle_beta   90.00
_cell.angle_gamma   90.00
#
_symmetry.space_group_name_H-M   'P 1'
#
loop_
_entity.id
_entity.type
_entity.pdbx_description
1 polymer ?
#
loop_
_entity_poly.entity_id
_entity_poly.type
_entity_poly.pdbx_seq_one_letter_code
_entity_poly.pdbx_strand_id
1 'polypeptide(L)'
;MVLDDFHSELAQAYRLLALLYLEGPTEELLNEMSQYLEIDIKEGLNDIKEDFTRLLWGPDAPLQPYEGLYVYDKKEGPVLWGSTSQAVLRSYASAGLTLQEELAYPPDHIAIEFIFVSYLMENQLVDELIDFFENHIMKWVPKFCEQLEKEASTEFFKDLARVTREIIEADYSEMV
;
A
#
# COMPACT_ATOMS: atom_id res chain seq x y z
N MET A 1 -1.97 -13.72 -22.82
CA MET A 1 -1.56 -12.49 -23.51
C MET A 1 -2.32 -11.29 -22.95
N VAL A 2 -3.61 -11.06 -23.24
CA VAL A 2 -4.33 -9.89 -22.68
C VAL A 2 -4.49 -9.92 -21.15
N LEU A 3 -4.74 -11.10 -20.57
CA LEU A 3 -4.80 -11.25 -19.11
C LEU A 3 -3.41 -11.17 -18.45
N ASP A 4 -2.35 -11.63 -19.13
CA ASP A 4 -0.99 -11.56 -18.57
C ASP A 4 -0.49 -10.10 -18.53
N ASP A 5 -0.79 -9.34 -19.58
CA ASP A 5 -0.45 -7.91 -19.67
C ASP A 5 -1.20 -7.09 -18.60
N PHE A 6 -2.49 -7.40 -18.37
CA PHE A 6 -3.29 -6.75 -17.33
C PHE A 6 -2.76 -6.99 -15.92
N HIS A 7 -2.44 -8.24 -15.56
CA HIS A 7 -1.83 -8.54 -14.26
C HIS A 7 -0.44 -7.90 -14.11
N SER A 8 0.31 -7.76 -15.21
CA SER A 8 1.61 -7.08 -15.20
C SER A 8 1.50 -5.57 -14.96
N GLU A 9 0.48 -4.90 -15.51
CA GLU A 9 0.21 -3.48 -15.30
C GLU A 9 -0.25 -3.21 -13.85
N LEU A 10 -1.15 -4.04 -13.32
CA LEU A 10 -1.60 -3.93 -11.93
C LEU A 10 -0.45 -4.19 -10.95
N ALA A 11 0.33 -5.24 -11.17
CA ALA A 11 1.51 -5.50 -10.34
C ALA A 11 2.48 -4.31 -10.34
N GLN A 12 2.66 -3.63 -11.48
CA GLN A 12 3.46 -2.41 -11.57
C GLN A 12 2.86 -1.26 -10.75
N ALA A 13 1.54 -1.06 -10.77
CA ALA A 13 0.87 -0.05 -9.95
C ALA A 13 1.16 -0.26 -8.46
N TYR A 14 1.01 -1.49 -7.94
CA TYR A 14 1.33 -1.81 -6.54
C TYR A 14 2.80 -1.60 -6.20
N ARG A 15 3.73 -1.90 -7.11
CA ARG A 15 5.16 -1.59 -6.91
C ARG A 15 5.43 -0.11 -6.78
N LEU A 16 4.86 0.72 -7.66
CA LEU A 16 5.03 2.17 -7.60
C LEU A 16 4.49 2.76 -6.30
N LEU A 17 3.30 2.31 -5.88
CA LEU A 17 2.71 2.67 -4.60
C LEU A 17 3.62 2.26 -3.43
N ALA A 18 4.14 1.03 -3.44
CA ALA A 18 5.04 0.57 -2.41
C ALA A 18 6.34 1.41 -2.33
N LEU A 19 6.97 1.67 -3.47
CA LEU A 19 8.19 2.49 -3.54
C LEU A 19 7.98 3.87 -2.94
N LEU A 20 6.83 4.50 -3.20
CA LEU A 20 6.50 5.80 -2.62
C LEU A 20 6.44 5.75 -1.09
N TYR A 21 5.82 4.72 -0.52
CA TYR A 21 5.71 4.60 0.95
C TYR A 21 7.01 4.16 1.62
N LEU A 22 7.90 3.44 0.92
CA LEU A 22 9.20 2.99 1.42
C LEU A 22 10.29 4.05 1.34
N GLU A 23 10.43 4.67 0.18
CA GLU A 23 11.56 5.54 -0.16
C GLU A 23 11.20 7.02 -0.17
N GLY A 24 9.90 7.33 -0.25
CA GLY A 24 9.39 8.68 -0.42
C GLY A 24 9.45 9.16 -1.88
N PRO A 25 8.90 10.36 -2.15
CA PRO A 25 8.77 10.86 -3.51
C PRO A 25 10.12 11.30 -4.09
N THR A 26 10.42 10.86 -5.32
CA THR A 26 11.52 11.34 -6.16
C THR A 26 10.97 11.84 -7.49
N GLU A 27 11.73 12.66 -8.22
CA GLU A 27 11.26 13.15 -9.53
C GLU A 27 10.99 11.99 -10.50
N GLU A 28 11.86 10.97 -10.49
CA GLU A 28 11.69 9.76 -11.29
C GLU A 28 10.42 8.99 -10.91
N LEU A 29 10.23 8.71 -9.62
CA LEU A 29 9.05 7.97 -9.16
C LEU A 29 7.75 8.73 -9.43
N LEU A 30 7.73 10.04 -9.20
CA LEU A 30 6.56 10.86 -9.48
C LEU A 30 6.21 10.86 -10.98
N ASN A 31 7.21 10.96 -11.85
CA ASN A 31 6.99 10.87 -13.30
C ASN A 31 6.43 9.51 -13.71
N GLU A 32 6.96 8.41 -13.16
CA GLU A 32 6.43 7.07 -13.41
C GLU A 32 4.99 6.93 -12.91
N MET A 33 4.70 7.39 -11.69
CA MET A 33 3.35 7.36 -11.14
C MET A 33 2.37 8.20 -11.97
N SER A 34 2.78 9.37 -12.46
CA SER A 34 1.93 10.20 -13.32
C SER A 34 1.58 9.49 -14.63
N GLN A 35 2.54 8.74 -15.20
CA GLN A 35 2.33 7.99 -16.44
C GLN A 35 1.49 6.72 -16.24
N TYR A 36 1.75 5.95 -15.19
CA TYR A 36 1.10 4.66 -14.96
C TYR A 36 -0.23 4.76 -14.21
N LEU A 37 -0.34 5.69 -13.26
CA LEU A 37 -1.53 5.86 -12.42
C LEU A 37 -2.40 7.04 -12.86
N GLU A 38 -2.02 7.71 -13.95
CA GLU A 38 -2.71 8.89 -14.51
C GLU A 38 -2.89 10.03 -13.48
N ILE A 39 -1.97 10.16 -12.52
CA ILE A 39 -1.98 11.22 -11.50
C ILE A 39 -1.39 12.51 -12.08
N ASP A 40 -2.14 13.62 -12.00
CA ASP A 40 -1.68 14.94 -12.42
C ASP A 40 -0.86 15.62 -11.31
N ILE A 41 0.41 15.91 -11.59
CA ILE A 41 1.32 16.54 -10.63
C ILE A 41 1.27 18.05 -10.81
N LYS A 42 0.62 18.72 -9.86
CA LYS A 42 0.44 20.18 -9.88
C LYS A 42 1.50 20.90 -9.05
N GLU A 43 2.01 20.25 -8.00
CA GLU A 43 2.96 20.78 -7.06
C GLU A 43 4.42 20.48 -7.43
N GLY A 44 5.35 21.26 -6.86
CA GLY A 44 6.77 20.95 -6.98
C GLY A 44 7.17 19.76 -6.10
N LEU A 45 8.25 19.05 -6.48
CA LEU A 45 8.77 17.91 -5.72
C LEU A 45 9.00 18.21 -4.23
N ASN A 46 9.47 19.42 -3.91
CA ASN A 46 9.72 19.80 -2.51
C ASN A 46 8.42 19.90 -1.70
N ASP A 47 7.36 20.47 -2.27
CA ASP A 47 6.06 20.58 -1.58
C ASP A 47 5.49 19.17 -1.30
N ILE A 48 5.63 18.25 -2.27
CA ILE A 48 5.21 16.86 -2.12
C ILE A 48 6.06 16.14 -1.06
N LYS A 49 7.38 16.34 -1.03
CA LYS A 49 8.26 15.78 0.02
C LYS A 49 7.93 16.29 1.42
N GLU A 50 7.66 17.58 1.54
CA GLU A 50 7.24 18.19 2.80
C GLU A 50 5.91 17.60 3.28
N ASP A 51 4.95 17.44 2.36
CA ASP A 51 3.65 16.84 2.68
C ASP A 51 3.80 15.35 3.07
N PHE A 52 4.59 14.57 2.33
CA PHE A 52 4.91 13.18 2.67
C PHE A 52 5.48 13.06 4.09
N THR A 53 6.47 13.90 4.40
CA THR A 53 7.12 13.90 5.72
C THR A 53 6.12 14.25 6.83
N ARG A 54 5.32 15.30 6.61
CA ARG A 54 4.29 15.75 7.55
C ARG A 54 3.22 14.69 7.78
N LEU A 55 2.82 13.97 6.73
CA LEU A 55 1.75 12.98 6.77
C LEU A 55 2.18 11.68 7.44
N LEU A 56 3.40 11.20 7.18
CA LEU A 56 3.77 9.79 7.43
C LEU A 56 5.03 9.59 8.29
N TRP A 57 5.96 10.56 8.36
CA TRP A 57 7.29 10.36 8.97
C TRP A 57 7.63 11.32 10.13
N GLY A 58 6.91 12.43 10.27
CA GLY A 58 7.10 13.37 11.36
C GLY A 58 6.72 12.80 12.74
N PRO A 59 7.23 13.37 13.85
CA PRO A 59 6.87 12.94 15.21
C PRO A 59 5.37 13.09 15.49
N ASP A 60 4.72 14.05 14.83
CA ASP A 60 3.29 14.32 14.90
C ASP A 60 2.56 13.87 13.62
N ALA A 61 3.14 12.93 12.85
CA ALA A 61 2.55 12.41 11.64
C ALA A 61 1.15 11.84 11.95
N PRO A 62 0.09 12.35 11.28
CA PRO A 62 -1.28 11.91 11.57
C PRO A 62 -1.55 10.48 11.09
N LEU A 63 -0.75 9.99 10.14
CA LEU A 63 -0.93 8.68 9.53
C LEU A 63 0.25 7.79 9.86
N GLN A 64 -0.07 6.60 10.32
CA GLN A 64 0.90 5.52 10.48
C GLN A 64 0.49 4.40 9.53
N PRO A 65 1.27 4.09 8.49
CA PRO A 65 0.86 3.18 7.41
C PRO A 65 1.05 1.71 7.80
N TYR A 66 0.42 1.27 8.90
CA TYR A 66 0.49 -0.11 9.41
C TYR A 66 -0.90 -0.66 9.70
N GLU A 67 -1.22 -1.85 9.19
CA GLU A 67 -2.53 -2.49 9.38
C GLU A 67 -2.89 -2.64 10.86
N GLY A 68 -1.95 -3.07 11.70
CA GLY A 68 -2.15 -3.32 13.14
C GLY A 68 -2.61 -2.10 13.96
N LEU A 69 -2.59 -0.90 13.38
CA LEU A 69 -3.11 0.32 13.99
C LEU A 69 -4.55 0.65 13.60
N TYR A 70 -5.06 0.02 12.54
CA TYR A 70 -6.43 0.16 12.04
C TYR A 70 -7.28 -1.05 12.40
N VAL A 71 -6.70 -2.24 12.31
CA VAL A 71 -7.35 -3.55 12.50
C VAL A 71 -6.56 -4.35 13.52
N TYR A 72 -7.19 -4.67 14.64
CA TYR A 72 -6.53 -5.33 15.76
C TYR A 72 -7.52 -6.08 16.66
N ASP A 73 -7.01 -7.08 17.40
CA ASP A 73 -7.77 -7.72 18.45
C ASP A 73 -8.07 -6.72 19.58
N LYS A 74 -9.30 -6.77 20.11
CA LYS A 74 -9.75 -5.83 21.15
C LYS A 74 -8.91 -5.88 22.44
N LYS A 75 -8.26 -7.00 22.73
CA LYS A 75 -7.42 -7.17 23.92
C LYS A 75 -6.03 -6.59 23.72
N GLU A 76 -5.52 -6.58 22.49
CA GLU A 76 -4.23 -5.99 22.15
C GLU A 76 -4.34 -4.48 21.96
N GLY A 77 -5.42 -4.01 21.33
CA GLY A 77 -5.53 -2.62 20.89
C GLY A 77 -4.63 -2.31 19.69
N PRO A 78 -4.58 -1.05 19.24
CA PRO A 78 -3.70 -0.64 18.14
C PRO A 78 -2.24 -0.84 18.54
N VAL A 79 -1.51 -1.69 17.84
CA VAL A 79 -0.13 -2.03 18.17
C VAL A 79 0.67 -2.46 16.94
N LEU A 80 1.93 -2.05 16.87
CA LEU A 80 2.88 -2.55 15.88
C LEU A 80 3.42 -3.92 16.33
N TRP A 81 3.76 -4.79 15.38
CA TRP A 81 4.27 -6.14 15.67
C TRP A 81 3.28 -7.02 16.46
N GLY A 82 1.99 -6.75 16.31
CA GLY A 82 0.90 -7.46 16.98
C GLY A 82 0.45 -8.73 16.29
N SER A 83 -0.72 -9.23 16.69
CA SER A 83 -1.37 -10.39 16.05
C SER A 83 -1.65 -10.18 14.55
N THR A 84 -1.92 -8.94 14.13
CA THR A 84 -2.10 -8.54 12.72
C THR A 84 -0.82 -8.74 11.91
N SER A 85 0.33 -8.21 12.39
CA SER A 85 1.64 -8.46 11.79
C SER A 85 1.96 -9.95 11.67
N GLN A 86 1.58 -10.76 12.67
CA GLN A 86 1.74 -12.22 12.61
C GLN A 86 0.81 -12.89 11.61
N ALA A 87 -0.38 -12.34 11.37
CA ALA A 87 -1.31 -12.83 10.36
C ALA A 87 -0.75 -12.59 8.95
N VAL A 88 -0.28 -11.38 8.69
CA VAL A 88 0.39 -11.01 7.44
C VAL A 88 1.60 -11.92 7.16
N LEU A 89 2.44 -12.21 8.16
CA LEU A 89 3.56 -13.16 8.02
C LEU A 89 3.12 -14.58 7.63
N ARG A 90 1.95 -15.04 8.08
CA ARG A 90 1.42 -16.36 7.68
C ARG A 90 1.03 -16.37 6.20
N SER A 91 0.48 -15.27 5.70
CA SER A 91 0.15 -15.10 4.28
C SER A 91 1.42 -15.07 3.41
N TYR A 92 2.49 -14.42 3.88
CA TYR A 92 3.79 -14.49 3.19
C TYR A 92 4.32 -15.93 3.14
N ALA A 93 4.22 -16.65 4.27
CA ALA A 93 4.68 -18.04 4.35
C ALA A 93 3.85 -19.01 3.49
N SER A 94 2.53 -18.80 3.34
CA SER A 94 1.70 -19.64 2.47
C SER A 94 2.07 -19.50 0.99
N ALA A 95 2.55 -18.32 0.59
CA ALA A 95 3.10 -18.06 -0.75
C ALA A 95 4.58 -18.49 -0.90
N GLY A 96 5.16 -19.15 0.11
CA GLY A 96 6.55 -19.62 0.08
C GLY A 96 7.59 -18.52 0.33
N LEU A 97 7.19 -17.37 0.85
CA LEU A 97 8.08 -16.27 1.19
C LEU A 97 8.47 -16.27 2.66
N THR A 98 9.66 -15.76 2.93
CA THR A 98 10.13 -15.43 4.28
C THR A 98 10.62 -14.00 4.27
N LEU A 99 10.14 -13.19 5.21
CA LEU A 99 10.67 -11.84 5.39
C LEU A 99 12.10 -11.92 5.93
N GLN A 100 13.02 -11.12 5.38
CA GLN A 100 14.37 -11.02 5.92
C GLN A 100 14.33 -10.39 7.32
N GLU A 101 15.13 -10.92 8.24
CA GLU A 101 15.16 -10.45 9.64
C GLU A 101 15.64 -8.99 9.76
N GLU A 102 16.38 -8.49 8.75
CA GLU A 102 16.90 -7.13 8.71
C GLU A 102 15.88 -6.06 8.29
N LEU A 103 14.64 -6.44 7.94
CA LEU A 103 13.60 -5.46 7.65
C LEU A 103 13.25 -4.67 8.92
N ALA A 104 13.55 -3.37 8.92
CA ALA A 104 13.33 -2.46 10.04
C ALA A 104 11.84 -2.13 10.28
N TYR A 105 10.94 -2.61 9.42
CA TYR A 105 9.52 -2.29 9.44
C TYR A 105 8.68 -3.51 9.82
N PRO A 106 7.60 -3.33 10.61
CA PRO A 106 6.55 -4.33 10.76
C PRO A 106 6.10 -4.89 9.40
N PRO A 107 5.85 -6.22 9.29
CA PRO A 107 5.48 -6.87 8.03
C PRO A 107 4.15 -6.37 7.45
N ASP A 108 3.31 -5.75 8.28
CA ASP A 108 2.02 -5.15 7.98
C ASP A 108 2.12 -3.65 7.62
N HIS A 109 3.31 -3.18 7.25
CA HIS A 109 3.47 -1.87 6.62
C HIS A 109 2.87 -1.89 5.21
N ILE A 110 2.11 -0.85 4.83
CA ILE A 110 1.39 -0.79 3.54
C ILE A 110 2.28 -1.11 2.34
N ALA A 111 3.52 -0.63 2.35
CA ALA A 111 4.44 -0.85 1.26
C ALA A 111 4.86 -2.32 1.12
N ILE A 112 5.00 -3.03 2.23
CA ILE A 112 5.35 -4.45 2.23
C ILE A 112 4.16 -5.27 1.75
N GLU A 113 2.95 -4.93 2.22
CA GLU A 113 1.72 -5.56 1.74
C GLU A 113 1.50 -5.35 0.24
N PHE A 114 1.76 -4.15 -0.29
CA PHE A 114 1.67 -3.87 -1.73
C PHE A 114 2.75 -4.58 -2.55
N ILE A 115 3.99 -4.70 -2.05
CA ILE A 115 5.00 -5.56 -2.67
C ILE A 115 4.50 -7.02 -2.73
N PHE A 116 3.87 -7.49 -1.66
CA PHE A 116 3.32 -8.83 -1.63
C PHE A 116 2.17 -9.02 -2.62
N VAL A 117 1.25 -8.06 -2.73
CA VAL A 117 0.19 -8.07 -3.75
C VAL A 117 0.79 -8.16 -5.16
N SER A 118 1.77 -7.31 -5.48
CA SER A 118 2.49 -7.37 -6.76
C SER A 118 3.09 -8.77 -6.99
N TYR A 119 3.72 -9.36 -5.97
CA TYR A 119 4.30 -10.69 -6.08
C TYR A 119 3.25 -11.77 -6.39
N LEU A 120 2.12 -11.75 -5.69
CA LEU A 120 1.03 -12.71 -5.90
C LEU A 120 0.47 -12.61 -7.33
N MET A 121 0.29 -11.39 -7.85
CA MET A 121 -0.16 -11.14 -9.22
C MET A 121 0.82 -11.68 -10.25
N GLU A 122 2.12 -11.40 -10.12
CA GLU A 122 3.16 -11.86 -11.06
C GLU A 122 3.31 -13.38 -11.09
N ASN A 123 3.09 -14.03 -9.94
CA ASN A 123 3.18 -15.48 -9.81
C ASN A 123 1.85 -16.19 -10.04
N GLN A 124 0.78 -15.46 -10.39
CA GLN A 124 -0.55 -15.99 -10.67
C GLN A 124 -1.12 -16.82 -9.50
N LEU A 125 -0.82 -16.40 -8.26
CA LEU A 125 -1.29 -17.00 -7.02
C LEU A 125 -2.66 -16.42 -6.64
N VAL A 126 -3.67 -16.75 -7.44
CA VAL A 126 -5.00 -16.12 -7.40
C VAL A 126 -5.73 -16.38 -6.07
N ASP A 127 -5.66 -17.61 -5.54
CA ASP A 127 -6.34 -17.96 -4.29
C ASP A 127 -5.74 -17.19 -3.10
N GLU A 128 -4.41 -17.08 -3.04
CA GLU A 128 -3.69 -16.29 -2.05
C GLU A 128 -3.95 -14.79 -2.22
N LEU A 129 -4.07 -14.30 -3.45
CA LEU A 129 -4.37 -12.90 -3.75
C LEU A 129 -5.76 -12.53 -3.21
N ILE A 130 -6.77 -13.35 -3.50
CA ILE A 130 -8.13 -13.15 -2.99
C ILE A 130 -8.13 -13.16 -1.46
N ASP A 131 -7.54 -14.19 -0.84
CA ASP A 131 -7.48 -14.29 0.62
C ASP A 131 -6.77 -13.08 1.25
N PHE A 132 -5.68 -12.60 0.64
CA PHE A 132 -4.95 -11.46 1.14
C PHE A 132 -5.74 -10.15 1.02
N PHE A 133 -6.47 -9.95 -0.09
CA PHE A 133 -7.36 -8.80 -0.22
C PHE A 133 -8.50 -8.83 0.80
N GLU A 134 -9.16 -9.99 0.96
CA GLU A 134 -10.27 -10.17 1.87
C GLU A 134 -9.87 -9.94 3.33
N ASN A 135 -8.72 -10.49 3.74
CA ASN A 135 -8.30 -10.53 5.13
C ASN A 135 -7.40 -9.35 5.54
N HIS A 136 -6.75 -8.68 4.59
CA HIS A 136 -5.82 -7.57 4.86
C HIS A 136 -6.19 -6.30 4.09
N ILE A 137 -5.90 -6.23 2.79
CA ILE A 137 -5.98 -4.96 2.02
C ILE A 137 -7.33 -4.24 2.21
N MET A 138 -8.45 -4.94 2.02
CA MET A 138 -9.79 -4.35 2.12
C MET A 138 -10.24 -4.06 3.56
N LYS A 139 -9.54 -4.56 4.58
CA LYS A 139 -9.87 -4.31 5.98
C LYS A 139 -9.43 -2.93 6.44
N TRP A 140 -8.40 -2.35 5.83
CA TRP A 140 -7.77 -1.14 6.37
C TRP A 140 -7.36 -0.10 5.33
N VAL A 141 -6.91 -0.50 4.13
CA VAL A 141 -6.39 0.43 3.13
C VAL A 141 -7.43 1.46 2.69
N PRO A 142 -8.72 1.13 2.46
CA PRO A 142 -9.73 2.15 2.13
C PRO A 142 -9.83 3.26 3.19
N LYS A 143 -9.82 2.87 4.47
CA LYS A 143 -9.87 3.82 5.60
C LYS A 143 -8.57 4.63 5.75
N PHE A 144 -7.42 4.02 5.46
CA PHE A 144 -6.15 4.73 5.39
C PHE A 144 -6.20 5.79 4.27
N CYS A 145 -6.68 5.43 3.08
CA CYS A 145 -6.84 6.35 1.95
C CYS A 145 -7.80 7.51 2.27
N GLU A 146 -8.94 7.25 2.92
CA GLU A 146 -9.86 8.31 3.37
C GLU A 146 -9.16 9.32 4.30
N GLN A 147 -8.32 8.85 5.23
CA GLN A 147 -7.58 9.73 6.12
C GLN A 147 -6.46 10.46 5.38
N LEU A 148 -5.76 9.79 4.47
CA LEU A 148 -4.74 10.40 3.61
C LEU A 148 -5.32 11.54 2.79
N GLU A 149 -6.44 11.32 2.11
CA GLU A 149 -7.14 12.34 1.33
C GLU A 149 -7.56 13.53 2.20
N LYS A 150 -8.08 13.26 3.39
CA LYS A 150 -8.54 14.30 4.32
C LYS A 150 -7.39 15.14 4.90
N GLU A 151 -6.28 14.52 5.23
CA GLU A 151 -5.16 15.18 5.91
C GLU A 151 -4.16 15.80 4.93
N ALA A 152 -4.14 15.39 3.66
CA ALA A 152 -3.20 15.85 2.64
C ALA A 152 -3.34 17.35 2.32
N SER A 153 -2.20 18.01 2.16
CA SER A 153 -2.16 19.43 1.76
C SER A 153 -1.98 19.59 0.26
N THR A 154 -1.27 18.66 -0.37
CA THR A 154 -1.07 18.59 -1.82
C THR A 154 -2.20 17.82 -2.50
N GLU A 155 -2.58 18.24 -3.70
CA GLU A 155 -3.48 17.51 -4.59
C GLU A 155 -2.88 16.17 -4.99
N PHE A 156 -1.55 16.07 -5.13
CA PHE A 156 -0.88 14.78 -5.36
C PHE A 156 -1.30 13.70 -4.35
N PHE A 157 -1.19 13.95 -3.04
CA PHE A 157 -1.57 12.93 -2.03
C PHE A 157 -3.08 12.69 -1.95
N LYS A 158 -3.91 13.68 -2.29
CA LYS A 158 -5.35 13.49 -2.38
C LYS A 158 -5.72 12.59 -3.56
N ASP A 159 -5.16 12.85 -4.72
CA ASP A 159 -5.40 12.08 -5.93
C ASP A 159 -4.80 10.67 -5.79
N LEU A 160 -3.60 10.54 -5.21
CA LEU A 160 -3.00 9.25 -4.84
C LEU A 160 -3.94 8.42 -3.96
N ALA A 161 -4.53 9.03 -2.92
CA ALA A 161 -5.45 8.33 -2.02
C ALA A 161 -6.69 7.81 -2.74
N ARG A 162 -7.27 8.62 -3.64
CA ARG A 162 -8.43 8.22 -4.46
C ARG A 162 -8.07 7.11 -5.42
N VAL A 163 -7.01 7.29 -6.21
CA VAL A 163 -6.53 6.31 -7.19
C VAL A 163 -6.18 4.99 -6.53
N THR A 164 -5.49 5.02 -5.38
CA THR A 164 -5.19 3.79 -4.62
C THR A 164 -6.47 3.07 -4.21
N ARG A 165 -7.48 3.80 -3.72
CA ARG A 165 -8.77 3.20 -3.34
C ARG A 165 -9.51 2.63 -4.55
N GLU A 166 -9.52 3.35 -5.66
CA GLU A 166 -10.14 2.90 -6.91
C GLU A 166 -9.48 1.63 -7.45
N ILE A 167 -8.14 1.56 -7.46
CA ILE A 167 -7.40 0.37 -7.87
C ILE A 167 -7.76 -0.83 -6.99
N ILE A 168 -7.64 -0.72 -5.66
CA ILE A 168 -7.90 -1.88 -4.79
C ILE A 168 -9.36 -2.34 -4.83
N GLU A 169 -10.32 -1.42 -4.99
CA GLU A 169 -11.75 -1.75 -5.06
C GLU A 169 -12.12 -2.39 -6.40
N ALA A 170 -11.57 -1.88 -7.50
CA ALA A 170 -11.75 -2.46 -8.82
C ALA A 170 -11.17 -3.87 -8.88
N ASP A 171 -9.91 -4.03 -8.45
CA ASP A 171 -9.21 -5.31 -8.44
C ASP A 171 -9.97 -6.34 -7.60
N TYR A 172 -10.37 -5.97 -6.38
CA TYR A 172 -11.13 -6.86 -5.52
C TYR A 172 -12.47 -7.27 -6.15
N SER A 173 -13.20 -6.32 -6.76
CA SER A 173 -14.47 -6.59 -7.42
C SER A 173 -14.35 -7.47 -8.66
N GLU A 174 -13.20 -7.50 -9.34
CA GLU A 174 -12.97 -8.38 -10.49
C GLU A 174 -12.63 -9.81 -10.06
N MET A 175 -12.12 -10.00 -8.84
CA MET A 175 -11.71 -11.30 -8.32
C MET A 175 -12.86 -12.08 -7.64
N VAL A 176 -13.92 -11.43 -7.14
CA VAL A 176 -15.03 -12.03 -6.36
C VAL A 176 -16.40 -11.92 -7.03
#